data_AF-A0A2C5YG25-F1
#
_entry.id   AF-A0A2C5YG25-F1
#
_cell.length_a   1.000
_cell.length_b   1.000
_cell.length_c   1.000
_cell.angle_alpha   90.00
_cell.angle_beta   90.00
_cell.angle_gamma   90.00
#
_symmetry.space_group_name_H-M   'P 1'
#
loop_
_entity.id
_entity.type
_entity.pdbx_description
1 polymer ?
#
loop_
_entity_poly.entity_id
_entity_poly.type
_entity_poly.pdbx_seq_one_letter_code
_entity_poly.pdbx_strand_id
1 'polypeptide(L)' 'MDMTLPTVNPQDALYVIFTSGSTGKPKGIVISHSAFYTSGLAQQAPLYLDSDTRTLQFASHMFDKICETGL' A
#
# COMPACT_ATOMS: atom_id res chain seq x y z
N MET A 1 -17.31 16.51 -19.70
CA MET A 1 -16.33 15.42 -19.60
C MET A 1 -17.05 14.23 -19.02
N ASP A 2 -17.12 13.14 -19.77
CA ASP A 2 -17.64 11.87 -19.26
C ASP A 2 -16.71 11.38 -18.14
N MET A 3 -17.27 11.16 -16.95
CA MET A 3 -16.55 10.77 -15.72
C MET A 3 -16.95 9.36 -15.26
N THR A 4 -17.19 8.43 -16.19
CA THR A 4 -17.31 7.03 -15.81
C THR A 4 -15.96 6.48 -15.37
N LEU A 5 -15.82 6.19 -14.08
CA LEU A 5 -14.65 5.49 -13.54
C LEU A 5 -14.63 4.03 -14.00
N PRO A 6 -13.45 3.43 -14.17
CA PRO A 6 -13.34 2.02 -14.52
C PRO A 6 -13.88 1.13 -13.41
N THR A 7 -14.46 -0.01 -13.79
CA THR A 7 -14.80 -1.07 -12.85
C THR A 7 -13.52 -1.79 -12.41
N VAL A 8 -13.31 -1.95 -11.10
CA VAL A 8 -12.13 -2.58 -10.50
C VAL A 8 -12.55 -3.77 -9.65
N ASN A 9 -11.83 -4.89 -9.76
CA ASN A 9 -12.02 -6.09 -8.95
C ASN A 9 -10.99 -6.12 -7.78
N PRO A 10 -11.36 -6.61 -6.59
CA PRO A 10 -10.41 -6.76 -5.48
C PRO A 10 -9.14 -7.58 -5.79
N GLN A 11 -9.20 -8.47 -6.78
CA GLN A 11 -8.04 -9.28 -7.21
C GLN A 11 -7.18 -8.62 -8.28
N ASP A 12 -7.58 -7.46 -8.80
CA ASP A 12 -6.75 -6.70 -9.72
C ASP A 12 -5.48 -6.21 -9.01
N ALA A 13 -4.41 -6.09 -9.78
CA ALA A 13 -3.16 -5.55 -9.29
C ALA A 13 -3.31 -4.06 -8.95
N LEU A 14 -2.95 -3.69 -7.72
CA LEU A 14 -2.91 -2.31 -7.26
C LEU A 14 -1.54 -1.67 -7.52
N TYR A 15 -0.44 -2.34 -7.14
CA TYR A 15 0.92 -1.87 -7.40
C TYR A 15 1.95 -3.01 -7.45
N VAL A 16 3.16 -2.68 -7.90
CA VAL A 16 4.32 -3.59 -7.88
C VAL A 16 5.49 -2.94 -7.15
N ILE A 17 6.09 -3.66 -6.21
CA ILE A 17 7.34 -3.26 -5.55
C ILE A 17 8.48 -4.15 -6.02
N PHE A 18 9.63 -3.55 -6.32
CA PHE A 18 10.83 -4.28 -6.67
C PHE A 18 11.76 -4.38 -5.47
N THR A 19 12.20 -5.60 -5.16
CA THR A 19 13.19 -5.86 -4.11
C THR A 19 14.50 -6.33 -4.71
N SER A 20 15.62 -6.09 -4.02
CA SER A 20 16.91 -6.61 -4.44
C SER A 20 16.88 -8.15 -4.43
N GLY A 21 17.20 -8.77 -5.55
CA GLY A 21 17.31 -10.22 -5.65
C GLY A 21 18.74 -10.68 -5.33
N SER A 22 18.87 -11.81 -4.63
CA SER A 22 20.17 -12.44 -4.34
C SER A 22 20.99 -12.81 -5.59
N THR A 23 20.35 -12.88 -6.76
CA THR A 23 20.97 -13.17 -8.07
C THR A 23 21.34 -11.92 -8.86
N GLY A 24 21.23 -10.72 -8.26
CA GLY A 24 21.49 -9.43 -8.91
C GLY A 24 20.36 -8.91 -9.81
N LYS A 25 19.31 -9.70 -10.03
CA LYS A 25 18.10 -9.27 -10.75
C LYS A 25 16.99 -8.93 -9.76
N PRO A 26 16.37 -7.73 -9.83
CA PRO A 26 15.26 -7.36 -8.97
C PRO A 26 14.07 -8.31 -9.10
N LYS A 27 13.41 -8.59 -7.98
CA LYS A 27 12.17 -9.38 -7.93
C LYS A 27 10.98 -8.45 -7.78
N GLY A 28 10.01 -8.54 -8.70
CA GLY A 28 8.75 -7.79 -8.63
C GLY A 28 7.73 -8.52 -7.76
N ILE A 29 7.16 -7.82 -6.78
CA ILE A 29 6.09 -8.30 -5.92
C ILE A 29 4.82 -7.55 -6.32
N VAL A 30 3.84 -8.27 -6.84
CA VAL A 30 2.53 -7.71 -7.22
C VAL A 30 1.60 -7.74 -6.02
N ILE A 31 1.04 -6.58 -5.67
CA ILE A 31 0.07 -6.43 -4.57
C ILE A 31 -1.30 -6.14 -5.17
N SER A 32 -2.32 -6.91 -4.77
CA SER A 32 -3.71 -6.70 -5.16
C SER A 32 -4.42 -5.69 -4.25
N HIS A 33 -5.56 -5.18 -4.69
CA HIS A 33 -6.44 -4.34 -3.87
C HIS A 33 -6.85 -5.05 -2.56
N SER A 34 -7.21 -6.34 -2.63
CA SER A 34 -7.63 -7.16 -1.49
C SER A 34 -6.51 -7.35 -0.45
N ALA A 35 -5.28 -7.58 -0.91
CA ALA A 35 -4.11 -7.73 -0.04
C ALA A 35 -3.78 -6.42 0.68
N PHE A 36 -3.80 -5.30 -0.04
CA PHE A 36 -3.57 -3.98 0.53
C PHE A 36 -4.61 -3.64 1.62
N TYR A 37 -5.90 -3.84 1.31
CA TYR A 37 -6.99 -3.55 2.25
C TYR A 37 -6.92 -4.39 3.52
N THR A 38 -6.67 -5.69 3.39
CA THR A 38 -6.57 -6.61 4.54
C THR A 38 -5.38 -6.26 5.43
N SER A 39 -4.24 -5.87 4.84
CA SER A 39 -3.08 -5.38 5.58
C SER A 39 -3.41 -4.10 6.36
N GLY A 40 -4.12 -3.16 5.74
CA GLY A 40 -4.59 -1.93 6.39
C GLY A 40 -5.49 -2.21 7.59
N LEU A 41 -6.46 -3.12 7.45
CA LEU A 41 -7.34 -3.52 8.57
C LEU A 41 -6.55 -4.11 9.75
N ALA A 42 -5.56 -4.96 9.48
CA ALA A 42 -4.72 -5.54 10.51
C ALA A 42 -3.83 -4.49 11.21
N GLN A 43 -3.45 -3.42 10.51
CA GLN A 43 -2.60 -2.35 11.03
C GLN A 43 -3.39 -1.24 11.75
N GLN A 44 -4.68 -1.08 11.45
CA GLN A 44 -5.51 0.00 11.99
C GLN A 44 -5.51 0.03 13.52
N ALA A 45 -5.79 -1.09 14.18
CA ALA A 45 -5.86 -1.16 15.63
C ALA A 45 -4.48 -0.98 16.32
N PRO A 46 -3.41 -1.69 15.90
CA PRO A 46 -2.08 -1.51 16.49
C PRO A 46 -1.49 -0.10 16.34
N LEU A 47 -1.90 0.64 15.30
CA LEU A 47 -1.46 2.01 15.04
C LEU A 47 -2.44 3.08 15.56
N TYR A 48 -3.54 2.67 16.20
CA TYR A 48 -4.59 3.57 16.69
C TYR A 48 -5.12 4.53 15.61
N LEU A 49 -5.25 4.03 14.37
CA LEU A 49 -5.71 4.82 13.23
C LEU A 49 -7.21 5.05 13.29
N ASP A 50 -7.59 6.32 13.27
CA ASP A 50 -8.95 6.82 13.17
C ASP A 50 -9.06 8.00 12.19
N SER A 51 -10.22 8.65 12.15
CA SER A 51 -10.48 9.80 11.28
C SER A 51 -9.71 11.07 11.66
N ASP A 52 -9.23 11.18 12.89
CA ASP A 52 -8.51 12.35 13.39
C ASP A 52 -6.98 12.16 13.33
N THR A 53 -6.54 10.96 12.96
CA THR A 53 -5.13 10.61 12.87
C THR A 53 -4.40 11.39 11.79
N ARG A 54 -3.24 11.95 12.15
CA ARG A 54 -2.34 12.65 11.23
C ARG A 54 -1.12 11.79 10.93
N THR A 55 -0.94 11.46 9.66
CA THR A 55 0.20 10.65 9.19
C THR A 55 1.28 11.52 8.59
N LEU A 56 2.55 11.18 8.83
CA LEU A 56 3.68 11.75 8.11
C LEU A 56 4.11 10.80 7.00
N GLN A 57 4.09 11.29 5.75
CA GLN A 57 4.68 10.56 4.62
C GLN A 57 6.20 10.75 4.65
N PHE A 58 6.90 9.85 5.34
CA PHE A 58 8.35 9.91 5.53
C PHE A 58 9.11 8.95 4.64
N ALA A 59 8.59 7.73 4.44
CA ALA A 59 9.29 6.71 3.69
C ALA A 59 9.22 6.97 2.17
N SER A 60 10.23 6.47 1.46
CA SER A 60 10.24 6.50 0.00
C SER A 60 9.08 5.69 -0.58
N HIS A 61 8.50 6.16 -1.68
CA HIS A 61 7.46 5.46 -2.44
C HIS A 61 7.88 4.08 -2.97
N MET A 62 9.18 3.76 -2.91
CA MET A 62 9.70 2.45 -3.29
C MET A 62 9.50 1.38 -2.21
N PHE A 63 9.05 1.76 -1.00
CA PHE A 63 8.74 0.84 0.09
C PHE A 63 7.22 0.69 0.28
N ASP A 64 6.79 -0.45 0.81
CA ASP A 64 5.37 -0.80 1.00
C ASP A 64 4.72 -0.05 2.18
N LYS A 65 5.50 0.32 3.19
CA LYS A 65 5.11 1.20 4.30
C LYS A 65 5.70 2.59 4.11
N ILE A 66 4.83 3.56 3.87
CA ILE A 66 5.21 4.91 3.48
C ILE A 66 4.98 5.93 4.61
N CYS A 67 4.02 5.65 5.49
CA CYS A 67 3.56 6.58 6.51
C CYS A 67 3.79 6.07 7.94
N GLU A 68 4.24 6.97 8.81
CA GLU A 68 4.24 6.76 10.27
C GLU A 68 3.18 7.65 10.93
N THR A 69 2.54 7.15 11.98
CA THR A 69 1.59 7.92 12.79
C THR A 69 2.37 8.81 13.75
N GLY A 70 2.18 10.13 13.65
CA GLY A 70 2.65 11.04 14.68
C GLY A 70 1.71 10.97 15.88
N LEU A 71 2.27 10.79 17.09
CA LEU A 71 1.55 11.11 18.33
C LEU A 71 1.27 12.62 18.40
#